data_AF-A0A810N2K6-F1
#
_entry.id   AF-A0A810N2K6-F1
#
_cell.length_a   1.000
_cell.length_b   1.000
_cell.length_c   1.000
_cell.angle_alpha   90.00
_cell.angle_beta   90.00
_cell.angle_gamma   90.00
#
_symmetry.space_group_name_H-M   'P 1'
#
loop_
_entity.id
_entity.type
_entity.pdbx_description
1 polymer ?
#
loop_
_entity_poly.entity_id
_entity_poly.type
_entity_poly.pdbx_seq_one_letter_code
_entity_poly.pdbx_strand_id
1 'polypeptide(L)'
;MVSLHLGGGHLAHLVWRNFPDDSGWDYLITLPDADEPVSVAALEGHFRGPALSWRELVTVAGGAGSAPDAARRLLVLLPAIGDAHLPGDATEVVAAALAGLGCQRRQAEIADELLAASERFWGAAEWDDRDGVPVCLDSHSYRGFGRSLPELRSIARAFQGRPAGLR
;
A
#
# COMPACT_ATOMS: atom_id res chain seq x y z
N MET A 1 -8.41 -12.91 6.14
CA MET A 1 -7.07 -12.39 5.80
C MET A 1 -6.78 -12.67 4.34
N VAL A 2 -6.20 -11.71 3.63
CA VAL A 2 -5.66 -11.86 2.27
C VAL A 2 -4.16 -11.62 2.32
N SER A 3 -3.36 -12.42 1.61
CA SER A 3 -1.91 -12.24 1.50
C SER A 3 -1.52 -12.02 0.04
N LEU A 4 -0.56 -11.12 -0.19
CA LEU A 4 -0.04 -10.79 -1.50
C LEU A 4 1.48 -10.88 -1.52
N HIS A 5 2.04 -11.51 -2.54
CA HIS A 5 3.49 -11.44 -2.79
C HIS A 5 3.85 -10.05 -3.32
N LEU A 6 4.80 -9.38 -2.66
CA LEU A 6 5.33 -8.09 -3.10
C LEU A 6 6.61 -8.23 -3.93
N GLY A 7 7.19 -9.44 -3.96
CA GLY A 7 8.49 -9.71 -4.58
C GLY A 7 9.61 -9.83 -3.54
N GLY A 8 10.77 -10.37 -3.93
CA GLY A 8 11.94 -10.49 -3.04
C GLY A 8 11.74 -11.33 -1.77
N GLY A 9 10.69 -12.17 -1.71
CA GLY A 9 10.31 -12.91 -0.51
C GLY A 9 9.42 -12.13 0.46
N HIS A 10 9.05 -10.88 0.15
CA HIS A 10 8.16 -10.06 0.95
C HIS A 10 6.68 -10.41 0.72
N LEU A 11 5.88 -10.33 1.78
CA LEU A 11 4.42 -10.48 1.73
C LEU A 11 3.74 -9.26 2.36
N ALA A 12 2.64 -8.79 1.76
CA ALA A 12 1.67 -7.96 2.45
C ALA A 12 0.52 -8.84 2.95
N HIS A 13 0.04 -8.57 4.15
CA HIS A 13 -1.14 -9.18 4.74
C HIS A 13 -2.18 -8.10 4.98
N LEU A 14 -3.39 -8.33 4.49
CA LEU A 14 -4.58 -7.58 4.84
C LEU A 14 -5.42 -8.43 5.79
N VAL A 15 -5.45 -8.04 7.06
CA VAL A 15 -6.18 -8.72 8.12
C VAL A 15 -7.44 -7.92 8.43
N TRP A 16 -8.61 -8.54 8.24
CA TRP A 16 -9.85 -7.99 8.75
C TRP A 16 -10.09 -8.56 10.14
N ARG A 17 -10.00 -7.69 11.16
CA ARG A 17 -10.43 -7.99 12.52
C ARG A 17 -11.95 -7.80 12.60
N ASN A 18 -12.63 -8.80 13.15
CA ASN A 18 -14.09 -8.82 13.25
C ASN A 18 -14.54 -9.19 14.67
N PHE A 19 -13.87 -8.63 15.67
CA PHE A 19 -14.33 -8.74 17.05
C PHE A 19 -15.46 -7.73 17.29
N PRO A 20 -16.49 -8.06 18.10
CA PRO A 20 -17.67 -7.21 18.29
C PRO A 20 -17.40 -5.74 18.65
N ASP A 21 -16.28 -5.47 19.33
CA ASP A 21 -15.88 -4.12 19.79
C ASP A 21 -14.53 -3.66 19.21
N ASP A 22 -13.94 -4.44 18.30
CA ASP A 22 -12.60 -4.21 17.74
C ASP A 22 -12.55 -4.74 16.29
N SER A 23 -13.33 -4.09 15.43
CA SER A 23 -13.40 -4.41 14.01
C SER A 23 -12.60 -3.40 13.20
N GLY A 24 -11.72 -3.88 12.32
CA GLY A 24 -10.77 -3.04 11.62
C GLY A 24 -9.99 -3.78 10.55
N TRP A 25 -9.23 -3.03 9.76
CA TRP A 25 -8.35 -3.60 8.73
C TRP A 25 -6.90 -3.26 9.02
N ASP A 26 -6.06 -4.27 9.18
CA ASP A 26 -4.62 -4.09 9.38
C ASP A 26 -3.86 -4.50 8.14
N TYR A 27 -2.91 -3.65 7.77
CA TYR A 27 -1.91 -3.91 6.74
C TYR A 27 -0.59 -4.24 7.43
N LEU A 28 -0.11 -5.46 7.25
CA LEU A 28 1.15 -5.96 7.81
C LEU A 28 2.10 -6.36 6.68
N ILE A 29 3.41 -6.26 6.90
CA ILE A 29 4.42 -6.74 5.96
C ILE A 29 5.34 -7.76 6.63
N THR A 30 5.45 -8.93 6.00
CA THR A 30 6.50 -9.90 6.34
C THR A 30 7.78 -9.52 5.61
N LEU A 31 8.85 -9.32 6.37
CA LEU A 31 10.20 -9.08 5.87
C LEU A 31 11.00 -10.38 6.01
N PRO A 32 11.80 -10.81 5.01
CA PRO A 32 12.57 -12.05 5.05
C PRO A 32 13.48 -12.21 6.28
N ASP A 33 13.97 -11.10 6.82
CA ASP A 33 14.91 -11.06 7.94
C ASP A 33 14.25 -10.66 9.27
N ALA A 34 12.92 -10.60 9.34
CA ALA A 34 12.18 -10.26 10.57
C ALA A 34 11.42 -11.46 11.11
N ASP A 35 11.46 -11.63 12.43
CA ASP A 35 10.76 -12.71 13.13
C ASP A 35 9.23 -12.51 13.13
N GLU A 36 8.78 -11.25 13.07
CA GLU A 36 7.37 -10.88 13.11
C GLU A 36 6.98 -9.93 11.97
N PRO A 37 5.73 -10.01 11.46
CA PRO A 37 5.21 -9.03 10.51
C PRO A 37 5.14 -7.62 11.11
N VAL A 38 5.40 -6.63 10.26
CA VAL A 38 5.46 -5.22 10.65
C VAL A 38 4.19 -4.49 10.21
N SER A 39 3.48 -3.82 11.13
CA SER A 39 2.33 -2.99 10.79
C SER A 39 2.72 -1.76 9.98
N VAL A 40 1.98 -1.50 8.90
CA VAL A 40 2.20 -0.35 8.00
C VAL A 40 0.96 0.52 7.80
N ALA A 41 -0.24 -0.02 7.99
CA ALA A 41 -1.46 0.79 8.15
C ALA A 41 -2.52 0.05 8.98
N ALA A 42 -3.44 0.80 9.59
CA ALA A 42 -4.61 0.31 10.29
C ALA A 42 -5.81 1.24 10.00
N LEU A 43 -6.89 0.68 9.44
CA LEU A 43 -8.13 1.39 9.13
C LEU A 43 -9.18 1.03 10.19
N GLU A 44 -8.98 1.59 11.38
CA GLU A 44 -9.92 1.60 12.49
C GLU A 44 -9.55 2.69 13.50
N GLY A 45 -10.45 2.97 14.45
CA GLY A 45 -10.17 3.88 15.56
C GLY A 45 -9.68 5.24 15.09
N HIS A 46 -8.47 5.62 15.52
CA HIS A 46 -7.82 6.89 15.14
C HIS A 46 -7.15 6.88 13.77
N PHE A 47 -7.22 5.76 13.05
CA PHE A 47 -6.44 5.46 11.85
C PHE A 47 -4.93 5.57 12.07
N ARG A 48 -4.18 4.71 11.41
CA ARG A 48 -2.72 4.82 11.43
C ARG A 48 -2.17 4.48 10.06
N GLY A 49 -1.49 5.41 9.40
CA GLY A 49 -1.13 5.32 7.99
C GLY A 49 -0.76 6.68 7.43
N PRO A 50 -0.52 6.80 6.11
CA PRO A 50 -0.62 5.74 5.10
C PRO A 50 0.54 4.74 5.16
N ALA A 51 0.39 3.59 4.50
CA ALA A 51 1.43 2.55 4.39
C ALA A 51 2.43 2.81 3.26
N LEU A 52 2.02 3.49 2.19
CA LEU A 52 2.81 3.67 0.98
C LEU A 52 2.41 4.94 0.22
N SER A 53 3.38 5.52 -0.48
CA SER A 53 3.15 6.57 -1.48
C SER A 53 2.52 6.00 -2.75
N TRP A 54 1.98 6.88 -3.61
CA TRP A 54 1.48 6.48 -4.93
C TRP A 54 2.57 5.82 -5.77
N ARG A 55 3.78 6.39 -5.76
CA ARG A 55 4.93 5.84 -6.50
C ARG A 55 5.26 4.42 -6.07
N GLU A 56 5.22 4.14 -4.76
CA GLU A 56 5.44 2.80 -4.22
C GLU A 56 4.31 1.84 -4.62
N LEU A 57 3.04 2.29 -4.64
CA LEU A 57 1.92 1.47 -5.08
C LEU A 57 2.10 0.98 -6.52
N VAL A 58 2.36 1.91 -7.45
CA VAL A 58 2.54 1.58 -8.87
C VAL A 58 3.75 0.66 -9.05
N THR A 59 4.84 0.92 -8.32
CA THR A 59 6.05 0.09 -8.36
C THR A 59 5.78 -1.34 -7.90
N VAL A 60 5.15 -1.52 -6.73
CA VAL A 60 4.90 -2.85 -6.17
C VAL A 60 3.81 -3.61 -6.94
N ALA A 61 2.82 -2.91 -7.48
CA ALA A 61 1.81 -3.50 -8.37
C ALA A 61 2.44 -3.98 -9.69
N GLY A 62 3.36 -3.21 -10.26
CA GLY A 62 4.08 -3.55 -11.49
C GLY A 62 5.15 -4.64 -11.36
N GLY A 63 5.42 -5.13 -10.15
CA GLY A 63 6.37 -6.23 -9.91
C GLY A 63 5.97 -7.55 -10.57
N ALA A 64 6.83 -8.57 -10.42
CA ALA A 64 6.68 -9.87 -11.09
C ALA A 64 5.28 -10.51 -10.92
N GLY A 65 4.78 -11.13 -12.00
CA GLY A 65 3.47 -11.78 -12.05
C GLY A 65 2.74 -11.50 -13.35
N SER A 66 1.49 -11.96 -13.45
CA SER A 66 0.61 -11.66 -14.57
C SER A 66 -0.05 -10.28 -14.44
N ALA A 67 -0.64 -9.77 -15.53
CA ALA A 67 -1.40 -8.51 -15.47
C ALA A 67 -2.57 -8.54 -14.46
N PRO A 68 -3.35 -9.62 -14.33
CA PRO A 68 -4.33 -9.75 -13.24
C PRO A 68 -3.70 -9.71 -11.83
N ASP A 69 -2.51 -10.27 -11.64
CA ASP A 69 -1.81 -10.21 -10.35
C ASP A 69 -1.38 -8.78 -10.00
N ALA A 70 -0.96 -8.01 -11.00
CA ALA A 70 -0.63 -6.60 -10.85
C ALA A 70 -1.88 -5.78 -10.48
N ALA A 71 -2.98 -5.98 -11.21
CA ALA A 71 -4.26 -5.32 -10.93
C ALA A 71 -4.80 -5.64 -9.53
N ARG A 72 -4.72 -6.92 -9.11
CA ARG A 72 -5.14 -7.35 -7.77
C ARG A 72 -4.26 -6.74 -6.68
N ARG A 73 -2.94 -6.71 -6.85
CA ARG A 73 -2.02 -6.04 -5.91
C ARG A 73 -2.35 -4.56 -5.76
N LEU A 74 -2.54 -3.86 -6.88
CA LEU A 74 -2.89 -2.45 -6.90
C LEU A 74 -4.16 -2.20 -6.09
N LEU A 75 -5.26 -2.90 -6.42
CA LEU A 75 -6.57 -2.62 -5.81
C LEU A 75 -6.65 -3.02 -4.33
N VAL A 76 -5.94 -4.05 -3.89
CA VAL A 76 -5.91 -4.45 -2.47
C VAL A 76 -5.08 -3.48 -1.62
N LEU A 77 -3.99 -2.92 -2.18
CA LEU A 77 -3.13 -1.98 -1.47
C LEU A 77 -3.62 -0.54 -1.56
N LEU A 78 -4.48 -0.21 -2.54
CA LEU A 78 -5.01 1.13 -2.77
C LEU A 78 -5.57 1.82 -1.51
N PRO A 79 -6.35 1.18 -0.62
CA PRO A 79 -6.89 1.87 0.56
C PRO A 79 -5.82 2.32 1.57
N ALA A 80 -4.61 1.76 1.51
CA ALA A 80 -3.51 2.09 2.41
C ALA A 80 -2.60 3.19 1.85
N ILE A 81 -2.91 3.75 0.68
CA ILE A 81 -2.14 4.83 0.05
C ILE A 81 -2.52 6.17 0.65
N GLY A 82 -1.57 7.07 0.78
CA GLY A 82 -1.84 8.48 1.05
C GLY A 82 -0.76 9.28 0.39
N ASP A 83 -1.11 10.25 -0.43
CA ASP A 83 -0.15 11.01 -1.22
C ASP A 83 -0.77 12.37 -1.58
N ALA A 84 -0.13 13.47 -1.16
CA ALA A 84 -0.56 14.82 -1.47
C ALA A 84 -0.46 15.17 -2.96
N HIS A 85 0.31 14.37 -3.72
CA HIS A 85 0.68 14.67 -5.11
C HIS A 85 0.37 13.49 -6.03
N LEU A 86 -0.88 13.03 -6.01
CA LEU A 86 -1.36 12.07 -7.01
C LEU A 86 -1.16 12.63 -8.43
N PRO A 87 -0.59 11.83 -9.36
CA PRO A 87 -0.44 12.27 -10.74
C PRO A 87 -1.79 12.33 -11.44
N GLY A 88 -1.88 13.15 -12.49
CA GLY A 88 -3.11 13.38 -13.23
C GLY A 88 -3.67 12.15 -13.97
N ASP A 89 -2.90 11.06 -14.05
CA ASP A 89 -3.29 9.77 -14.64
C ASP A 89 -3.69 8.71 -13.59
N ALA A 90 -3.79 9.07 -12.31
CA ALA A 90 -4.06 8.12 -11.23
C ALA A 90 -5.41 7.40 -11.41
N THR A 91 -6.45 8.12 -11.81
CA THR A 91 -7.78 7.56 -12.07
C THR A 91 -7.72 6.53 -13.20
N GLU A 92 -7.02 6.81 -14.28
CA GLU A 92 -6.86 5.90 -15.43
C GLU A 92 -6.13 4.62 -15.01
N VAL A 93 -5.10 4.73 -14.18
CA VAL A 93 -4.35 3.57 -13.65
C VAL A 93 -5.26 2.66 -12.83
N VAL A 94 -6.05 3.21 -11.90
CA VAL A 94 -6.99 2.42 -11.08
C VAL A 94 -8.13 1.86 -11.94
N ALA A 95 -8.67 2.64 -12.87
CA ALA A 95 -9.72 2.19 -13.78
C ALA A 95 -9.26 1.04 -14.68
N ALA A 96 -8.02 1.07 -15.16
CA ALA A 96 -7.42 -0.02 -15.93
C ALA A 96 -7.26 -1.30 -15.09
N ALA A 97 -6.88 -1.17 -13.81
CA ALA A 97 -6.82 -2.31 -12.89
C ALA A 97 -8.21 -2.93 -12.65
N LEU A 98 -9.24 -2.10 -12.44
CA LEU A 98 -10.63 -2.55 -12.32
C LEU A 98 -11.09 -3.30 -13.58
N ALA A 99 -10.83 -2.75 -14.76
CA ALA A 99 -11.14 -3.39 -16.04
C ALA A 99 -10.41 -4.72 -16.21
N GLY A 100 -9.13 -4.78 -15.83
CA GLY A 100 -8.31 -5.99 -15.86
C GLY A 100 -8.83 -7.12 -14.97
N LEU A 101 -9.62 -6.80 -13.94
CA LEU A 101 -10.32 -7.77 -13.08
C LEU A 101 -11.79 -7.99 -13.46
N GLY A 102 -12.22 -7.50 -14.61
CA GLY A 102 -13.55 -7.75 -15.16
C GLY A 102 -14.61 -6.72 -14.81
N CYS A 103 -14.25 -5.56 -14.24
CA CYS A 103 -15.19 -4.45 -14.12
C CYS A 103 -15.57 -3.93 -15.51
N GLN A 104 -16.85 -4.02 -15.88
CA GLN A 104 -17.30 -3.72 -17.24
C GLN A 104 -17.82 -2.29 -17.44
N ARG A 105 -18.18 -1.59 -16.37
CA ARG A 105 -18.78 -0.24 -16.43
C ARG A 105 -18.37 0.60 -15.23
N ARG A 106 -18.38 1.93 -15.40
CA ARG A 106 -18.15 2.93 -14.34
C ARG A 106 -16.77 2.81 -13.69
N GLN A 107 -15.77 2.29 -14.41
CA GLN A 107 -14.43 2.07 -13.88
C GLN A 107 -13.79 3.39 -13.43
N ALA A 108 -13.96 4.47 -14.19
CA ALA A 108 -13.47 5.80 -13.83
C ALA A 108 -14.16 6.34 -12.56
N GLU A 109 -15.49 6.29 -12.48
CA GLU A 109 -16.23 6.74 -11.29
C GLU A 109 -15.85 5.95 -10.03
N ILE A 110 -15.67 4.63 -10.16
CA ILE A 110 -15.23 3.79 -9.04
C ILE A 110 -13.78 4.10 -8.66
N ALA A 111 -12.91 4.32 -9.65
CA ALA A 111 -11.52 4.70 -9.43
C ALA A 111 -11.43 6.03 -8.64
N ASP A 112 -12.19 7.03 -9.05
CA ASP A 112 -12.25 8.33 -8.36
C ASP A 112 -12.71 8.17 -6.90
N GLU A 113 -13.78 7.39 -6.66
CA GLU A 113 -14.26 7.16 -5.29
C GLU A 113 -13.23 6.40 -4.44
N LEU A 114 -12.51 5.42 -5.00
CA LEU A 114 -11.47 4.69 -4.27
C LEU A 114 -10.26 5.57 -3.93
N LEU A 115 -9.86 6.45 -4.85
CA LEU A 115 -8.79 7.43 -4.62
C LEU A 115 -9.21 8.44 -3.55
N ALA A 116 -10.43 8.99 -3.66
CA ALA A 116 -10.98 9.93 -2.69
C ALA A 116 -11.19 9.29 -1.31
N ALA A 117 -11.55 8.00 -1.23
CA ALA A 117 -11.71 7.31 0.04
C ALA A 117 -10.39 7.26 0.85
N SER A 118 -9.25 7.16 0.16
CA SER A 118 -7.94 7.14 0.80
C SER A 118 -7.59 8.48 1.45
N GLU A 119 -7.93 9.60 0.79
CA GLU A 119 -7.80 10.94 1.37
C GLU A 119 -8.62 11.12 2.66
N ARG A 120 -9.78 10.45 2.77
CA ARG A 120 -10.61 10.50 3.99
C ARG A 120 -9.96 9.81 5.19
N PHE A 121 -9.06 8.85 4.98
CA PHE A 121 -8.35 8.17 6.05
C PHE A 121 -7.05 8.87 6.46
N TRP A 122 -6.33 9.43 5.48
CA TRP A 122 -4.94 9.88 5.67
C TRP A 122 -4.71 11.36 5.42
N GLY A 123 -5.69 12.07 4.86
CA GLY A 123 -5.51 13.42 4.31
C GLY A 123 -4.55 13.46 3.13
N ALA A 124 -4.06 14.66 2.81
CA ALA A 124 -3.02 14.89 1.82
C ALA A 124 -1.63 14.61 2.42
N ALA A 125 -1.28 13.33 2.57
CA ALA A 125 -0.02 12.93 3.19
C ALA A 125 1.19 13.34 2.35
N GLU A 126 2.07 14.15 2.94
CA GLU A 126 3.33 14.58 2.34
C GLU A 126 4.43 13.54 2.53
N TRP A 127 5.33 13.44 1.55
CA TRP A 127 6.45 12.50 1.56
C TRP A 127 7.78 13.22 1.33
N ASP A 128 8.80 12.78 2.06
CA ASP A 128 10.18 13.24 1.95
C ASP A 128 11.08 12.07 1.51
N ASP A 129 12.20 12.37 0.85
CA ASP A 129 13.21 11.38 0.52
C ASP A 129 14.41 11.54 1.46
N ARG A 130 14.67 10.49 2.25
CA ARG A 130 15.82 10.45 3.16
C ARG A 130 16.74 9.31 2.76
N ASP A 131 17.84 9.65 2.10
CA ASP A 131 18.82 8.70 1.57
C ASP A 131 18.17 7.62 0.68
N GLY A 132 17.27 8.03 -0.23
CA GLY A 132 16.55 7.14 -1.14
C GLY A 132 15.42 6.34 -0.48
N VAL A 133 15.04 6.69 0.76
CA VAL A 133 13.94 6.07 1.50
C VAL A 133 12.77 7.06 1.57
N PRO A 134 11.59 6.72 1.02
CA PRO A 134 10.40 7.54 1.18
C PRO A 134 9.91 7.50 2.64
N VAL A 135 9.80 8.67 3.24
CA VAL A 135 9.36 8.91 4.61
C VAL A 135 8.12 9.78 4.60
N CYS A 136 7.01 9.30 5.16
CA CYS A 136 5.80 10.08 5.32
C CYS A 136 5.99 11.11 6.45
N LEU A 137 5.60 12.36 6.20
CA LEU A 137 5.74 13.46 7.14
C LEU A 137 4.59 13.55 8.15
N ASP A 138 3.51 12.79 7.96
CA ASP A 138 2.40 12.72 8.93
C ASP A 138 2.82 11.96 10.21
N SER A 139 2.55 12.56 11.37
CA SER A 139 2.85 11.98 12.69
C SER A 139 2.09 10.70 13.01
N HIS A 140 0.98 10.42 12.32
CA HIS A 140 0.16 9.22 12.49
C HIS A 140 0.57 8.10 11.54
N SER A 141 1.60 8.29 10.71
CA SER A 141 2.08 7.25 9.81
C SER A 141 3.13 6.34 10.43
N TYR A 142 3.01 5.03 10.18
CA TYR A 142 4.09 4.07 10.42
C TYR A 142 5.30 4.32 9.50
N ARG A 143 5.13 5.08 8.42
CA ARG A 143 6.16 5.39 7.42
C ARG A 143 6.97 6.62 7.75
N GLY A 144 6.91 7.08 9.00
CA GLY A 144 7.80 8.13 9.52
C GLY A 144 7.91 8.04 11.04
N PHE A 145 6.89 8.52 11.73
CA PHE A 145 6.94 8.74 13.18
C PHE A 145 7.25 7.46 13.97
N GLY A 146 8.27 7.55 14.84
CA GLY A 146 8.65 6.47 15.76
C GLY A 146 9.45 5.33 15.15
N ARG A 147 9.88 5.41 13.88
CA ARG A 147 10.77 4.41 13.25
C ARG A 147 12.12 5.01 12.87
N SER A 148 13.16 4.18 12.97
CA SER A 148 14.49 4.49 12.47
C SER A 148 14.57 4.38 10.95
N LEU A 149 15.53 5.08 10.33
CA LEU A 149 15.75 5.01 8.88
C LEU A 149 16.04 3.59 8.36
N PRO A 150 16.81 2.72 9.06
CA PRO A 150 16.97 1.33 8.66
C PRO A 150 15.65 0.54 8.60
N GLU A 151 14.74 0.73 9.56
CA GLU A 151 13.42 0.07 9.55
C GLU A 151 12.57 0.55 8.37
N LEU A 152 12.54 1.87 8.14
CA LEU A 152 11.84 2.47 6.99
C LEU A 152 12.41 1.97 5.67
N ARG A 153 13.73 1.79 5.58
CA ARG A 153 14.39 1.22 4.39
C ARG A 153 13.97 -0.23 4.13
N SER A 154 13.83 -1.05 5.18
CA SER A 154 13.36 -2.43 5.04
C SER A 154 11.92 -2.48 4.54
N ILE A 155 11.05 -1.60 5.04
CA ILE A 155 9.67 -1.48 4.56
C ILE A 155 9.64 -0.99 3.10
N ALA A 156 10.38 0.07 2.77
CA ALA A 156 10.44 0.61 1.41
C ALA A 156 10.95 -0.42 0.39
N ARG A 157 11.91 -1.27 0.78
CA ARG A 157 12.39 -2.39 -0.06
C ARG A 157 11.30 -3.40 -0.38
N ALA A 158 10.40 -3.68 0.58
CA ALA A 158 9.27 -4.56 0.35
C ALA A 158 8.35 -4.07 -0.77
N PHE A 159 8.23 -2.73 -0.94
CA PHE A 159 7.43 -2.12 -2.00
C PHE A 159 8.17 -1.90 -3.33
N GLN A 160 9.42 -2.37 -3.49
CA GLN A 160 10.16 -2.22 -4.75
C GLN A 160 9.73 -3.21 -5.85
N GLY A 161 8.82 -4.15 -5.57
CA GLY A 161 8.28 -5.06 -6.60
C GLY A 161 9.30 -6.04 -7.20
N ARG A 162 10.49 -6.18 -6.62
CA ARG A 162 11.60 -6.91 -7.24
C ARG A 162 11.25 -8.39 -7.35
N PRO A 163 11.50 -9.05 -8.50
CA PRO A 163 11.35 -10.50 -8.58
C PRO A 163 12.18 -11.16 -7.48
N ALA A 164 11.68 -12.26 -6.91
CA ALA A 164 12.51 -13.10 -6.06
C ALA A 164 13.72 -13.54 -6.88
N GLY A 165 14.91 -13.05 -6.52
CA GLY A 165 16.14 -13.45 -7.20
C GLY A 165 16.36 -14.95 -6.99
N LEU A 166 16.59 -15.68 -8.09
CA LEU A 166 17.34 -16.93 -8.02
C LEU A 166 18.62 -16.63 -7.23
N ARG A 167 18.86 -17.43 -6.19
CA ARG A 167 20.14 -17.48 -5.50
C ARG A 167 21.25 -17.89 -6.46
#